data_AF-A0A7T5EZH4-F1
#
_entry.id   AF-A0A7T5EZH4-F1
#
_cell.length_a   1.000
_cell.length_b   1.000
_cell.length_c   1.000
_cell.angle_alpha   90.00
_cell.angle_beta   90.00
_cell.angle_gamma   90.00
#
_symmetry.space_group_name_H-M   'P 1'
#
loop_
_entity.id
_entity.type
_entity.pdbx_description
1 polymer ?
#
loop_
_entity_poly.entity_id
_entity_poly.type
_entity_poly.pdbx_seq_one_letter_code
_entity_poly.pdbx_strand_id
1 'polypeptide(L)'
;MEELKNKSKRKATSSPYSLIDDSGETNQHLGDENVSRNVNVHKRRKKFEERYSRATLYIENDLLELLNEVSGVEKGEKTRIVNDALRKYLKV
;
A
#
# COMPACT_ATOMS: atom_id res chain seq x y z
N MET A 1 -23.26 42.68 38.63
CA MET A 1 -24.51 41.89 38.53
C MET A 1 -24.45 41.21 37.17
N GLU A 2 -24.12 39.95 36.94
CA GLU A 2 -23.89 38.70 37.71
C GLU A 2 -23.00 37.84 36.79
N GLU A 3 -21.85 37.34 37.23
CA GLU A 3 -21.67 36.02 37.85
C GLU A 3 -22.05 34.79 36.99
N LEU A 4 -21.01 34.20 36.36
CA LEU A 4 -20.55 32.82 36.50
C LEU A 4 -21.57 31.70 36.79
N LYS A 5 -21.81 30.78 35.82
CA LYS A 5 -21.97 29.31 36.04
C LYS A 5 -21.50 28.56 34.77
N ASN A 6 -20.32 27.90 34.77
CA ASN A 6 -20.06 26.48 35.13
C ASN A 6 -20.90 25.45 34.33
N LYS A 7 -20.47 24.24 33.90
CA LYS A 7 -19.22 23.46 33.86
C LYS A 7 -19.64 22.05 33.40
N SER A 8 -19.06 21.47 32.34
CA SER A 8 -19.04 20.01 32.13
C SER A 8 -17.93 19.63 31.14
N LYS A 9 -16.68 19.44 31.59
CA LYS A 9 -16.05 18.15 31.96
C LYS A 9 -16.19 17.02 30.92
N ARG A 10 -15.02 16.69 30.32
CA ARG A 10 -14.53 15.35 29.86
C ARG A 10 -15.09 14.88 28.51
N LYS A 11 -14.36 14.21 27.61
CA LYS A 11 -13.01 13.59 27.61
C LYS A 11 -12.58 13.50 26.13
N ALA A 12 -11.34 13.84 25.82
CA ALA A 12 -10.72 13.50 24.54
C ALA A 12 -10.55 11.98 24.45
N THR A 13 -11.18 11.35 23.47
CA THR A 13 -10.75 10.03 23.00
C THR A 13 -9.77 10.25 21.87
N SER A 14 -8.50 10.00 22.18
CA SER A 14 -7.39 9.92 21.25
C SER A 14 -7.72 8.98 20.10
N SER A 15 -7.75 9.49 18.86
CA SER A 15 -7.53 8.65 17.67
C SER A 15 -6.03 8.35 17.59
N PRO A 16 -5.59 7.08 17.62
CA PRO A 16 -4.16 6.73 17.67
C PRO A 16 -3.49 6.61 16.29
N TYR A 17 -4.16 7.04 15.21
CA TYR A 17 -3.61 7.04 13.84
C TYR A 17 -4.06 8.35 13.18
N SER A 18 -3.22 9.22 12.61
CA SER A 18 -1.82 9.08 12.20
C SER A 18 -1.25 10.49 11.94
N LEU A 19 -0.34 10.96 12.79
CA LEU A 19 0.72 11.86 12.34
C LEU A 19 1.82 10.96 11.80
N ILE A 20 2.03 10.98 10.48
CA ILE A 20 3.33 10.61 9.93
C ILE A 20 3.77 11.86 9.20
N ASP A 21 4.55 12.66 9.92
CA ASP A 21 5.35 13.73 9.37
C ASP A 21 6.24 13.15 8.27
N ASP A 22 6.03 13.59 7.03
CA ASP A 22 6.96 13.42 5.92
C ASP A 22 8.06 14.48 6.06
N SER A 23 8.83 14.40 7.14
CA SER A 23 10.12 15.08 7.23
C SER A 23 11.14 14.17 6.57
N GLY A 24 11.40 14.44 5.29
CA GLY A 24 12.52 13.87 4.56
C GLY A 24 13.83 14.19 5.28
N GLU A 25 14.33 13.25 6.07
CA GLU A 25 15.69 13.31 6.62
C GLU A 25 16.65 12.53 5.73
N THR A 26 17.48 13.30 5.03
CA THR A 26 18.74 12.85 4.44
C THR A 26 19.65 12.29 5.52
N ASN A 27 20.12 11.05 5.35
CA ASN A 27 21.33 10.58 6.04
C ASN A 27 22.19 9.78 5.09
N GLN A 28 23.08 10.49 4.38
CA GLN A 28 24.34 9.92 3.95
C GLN A 28 25.30 10.06 5.13
N HIS A 29 25.65 8.96 5.79
CA HIS A 29 26.86 8.91 6.60
C HIS A 29 27.54 7.54 6.47
N LEU A 30 28.82 7.62 6.11
CA LEU A 30 29.78 6.54 5.95
C LEU A 30 30.13 5.92 7.31
N GLY A 31 30.50 4.65 7.33
CA GLY A 31 31.07 4.02 8.53
C GLY A 31 31.16 2.50 8.41
N ASP A 32 32.33 2.05 7.98
CA ASP A 32 32.83 0.68 8.15
C ASP A 32 32.82 0.35 9.66
N GLU A 33 32.15 -0.72 10.09
CA GLU A 33 32.55 -1.51 11.26
C GLU A 33 31.71 -2.78 11.42
N ASN A 34 32.45 -3.86 11.67
CA ASN A 34 32.02 -5.25 11.85
C ASN A 34 30.96 -5.39 12.96
N VAL A 35 29.68 -5.46 12.59
CA VAL A 35 28.66 -6.00 13.50
C VAL A 35 27.85 -7.05 12.76
N SER A 36 28.14 -8.31 13.09
CA SER A 36 27.29 -9.47 12.80
C SER A 36 25.98 -9.34 13.59
N ARG A 37 25.17 -8.34 13.24
CA ARG A 37 23.76 -8.31 13.59
C ARG A 37 23.13 -9.30 12.65
N ASN A 38 22.53 -10.32 13.23
CA ASN A 38 21.56 -11.16 12.56
C ASN A 38 20.37 -10.26 12.23
N VAL A 39 20.54 -9.41 11.20
CA VAL A 39 19.49 -8.52 10.70
C VAL A 39 18.51 -9.50 10.09
N ASN A 40 17.48 -9.84 10.85
CA ASN A 40 16.29 -10.44 10.31
C ASN A 40 15.67 -9.37 9.41
N VAL A 41 16.27 -9.22 8.22
CA VAL A 41 15.82 -8.33 7.16
C VAL A 41 14.46 -8.86 6.81
N HIS A 42 13.44 -8.30 7.45
CA HIS A 42 12.06 -8.49 7.06
C HIS A 42 12.07 -8.20 5.56
N LYS A 43 11.91 -9.25 4.74
CA LYS A 43 11.91 -9.13 3.29
C LYS A 43 10.88 -8.07 2.98
N ARG A 44 11.35 -6.85 2.67
CA ARG A 44 10.47 -5.76 2.32
C ARG A 44 9.63 -6.28 1.16
N ARG A 45 8.31 -6.15 1.26
CA ARG A 45 7.43 -6.50 0.14
C ARG A 45 7.98 -5.75 -1.06
N LYS A 46 8.36 -6.50 -2.10
CA LYS A 46 8.91 -5.91 -3.33
C LYS A 46 7.96 -4.80 -3.79
N LYS A 47 8.53 -3.68 -4.23
CA LYS A 47 7.73 -2.58 -4.78
C LYS A 47 6.96 -3.12 -5.99
N PHE A 48 5.83 -2.51 -6.31
CA PHE A 48 4.98 -2.96 -7.42
C PHE A 48 5.78 -3.05 -8.74
N GLU A 49 6.58 -2.03 -9.03
CA GLU A 49 7.45 -1.95 -10.22
C GLU A 49 8.55 -3.02 -10.26
N GLU A 50 8.97 -3.53 -9.10
CA GLU A 50 9.94 -4.63 -9.01
C GLU A 50 9.29 -6.01 -9.24
N ARG A 51 7.95 -6.09 -9.18
CA ARG A 51 7.19 -7.34 -9.24
C ARG A 51 6.36 -7.49 -10.52
N TYR A 52 6.03 -6.38 -11.18
CA TYR A 52 5.18 -6.35 -12.38
C TYR A 52 5.85 -5.51 -13.47
N SER A 53 5.85 -6.04 -14.70
CA SER A 53 6.29 -5.33 -15.90
C SER A 53 5.09 -5.05 -16.80
N ARG A 54 5.10 -3.93 -17.51
CA ARG A 54 4.01 -3.56 -18.44
C ARG A 54 4.17 -4.32 -19.76
N ALA A 55 3.08 -4.90 -20.25
CA ALA A 55 2.98 -5.56 -21.55
C ALA A 55 1.71 -5.12 -22.27
N THR A 56 1.73 -5.09 -23.61
CA THR A 56 0.57 -4.76 -24.45
C THR A 56 0.15 -6.02 -25.20
N LEU A 57 -1.14 -6.34 -25.15
CA LEU A 57 -1.73 -7.56 -25.68
C LEU A 57 -3.07 -7.21 -26.34
N TYR A 58 -3.49 -7.99 -27.33
CA TYR A 58 -4.88 -7.95 -27.81
C TYR A 58 -5.70 -8.98 -27.03
N ILE A 59 -6.88 -8.56 -26.56
CA ILE A 59 -7.87 -9.39 -25.88
C ILE A 59 -9.13 -9.34 -26.74
N GLU A 60 -9.82 -10.48 -26.88
CA GLU A 60 -11.10 -10.52 -27.59
C GLU A 60 -12.10 -9.54 -26.96
N ASN A 61 -12.90 -8.88 -27.80
CA ASN A 61 -13.78 -7.79 -27.36
C ASN A 61 -14.76 -8.27 -26.28
N ASP A 62 -15.39 -9.43 -26.49
CA ASP A 62 -16.35 -10.01 -25.54
C ASP A 62 -15.71 -10.30 -24.18
N LEU A 63 -14.47 -10.79 -24.17
CA LEU A 63 -13.71 -11.03 -22.93
C LEU A 63 -13.30 -9.72 -22.25
N LEU A 64 -13.01 -8.68 -23.03
CA LEU A 64 -12.67 -7.37 -22.49
C LEU A 64 -13.89 -6.71 -21.84
N GLU A 65 -15.08 -6.85 -22.44
CA GLU A 65 -16.34 -6.38 -21.85
C GLU A 65 -16.63 -7.09 -20.53
N LEU A 66 -16.59 -8.42 -20.51
CA LEU A 66 -16.75 -9.21 -19.29
C LEU A 66 -15.71 -8.85 -18.21
N LEU A 67 -14.45 -8.64 -18.61
CA LEU A 67 -13.40 -8.22 -17.68
C LEU A 67 -13.71 -6.84 -17.09
N ASN A 68 -14.27 -5.92 -17.86
CA ASN A 68 -14.65 -4.59 -17.41
C ASN A 68 -15.88 -4.62 -16.48
N GLU A 69 -16.83 -5.53 -16.70
CA GLU A 69 -17.99 -5.74 -15.83
C GLU A 69 -17.58 -6.33 -14.47
N VAL A 70 -16.66 -7.29 -14.48
CA VAL A 70 -16.20 -7.97 -13.26
C VAL A 70 -15.19 -7.14 -12.49
N SER A 71 -14.33 -6.37 -13.17
CA SER A 71 -13.47 -5.40 -12.50
C SER A 71 -14.33 -4.24 -12.00
N GLY A 72 -14.40 -4.04 -10.70
CA GLY A 72 -15.04 -2.88 -10.11
C GLY A 72 -14.29 -1.57 -10.43
N VAL A 73 -14.61 -0.53 -9.66
CA VAL A 73 -14.12 0.84 -9.90
C VAL A 73 -12.65 1.01 -9.44
N GLU A 74 -12.10 0.04 -8.71
CA GLU A 74 -10.76 0.18 -8.11
C GLU A 74 -9.62 0.01 -9.13
N LYS A 75 -8.61 0.87 -8.98
CA LYS A 75 -7.42 0.83 -9.82
C LYS A 75 -6.64 -0.46 -9.57
N GLY A 76 -6.40 -1.23 -10.62
CA GLY A 76 -5.54 -2.42 -10.60
C GLY A 76 -6.26 -3.76 -10.51
N GLU A 77 -7.60 -3.78 -10.39
CA GLU A 77 -8.36 -5.03 -10.36
C GLU A 77 -8.24 -5.83 -11.65
N LYS A 78 -8.30 -5.18 -12.81
CA LYS A 78 -8.07 -5.83 -14.11
C LYS A 78 -6.73 -6.54 -14.14
N THR A 79 -5.67 -5.87 -13.67
CA THR A 79 -4.32 -6.44 -13.58
C THR A 79 -4.27 -7.63 -12.63
N ARG A 80 -5.01 -7.60 -11.51
CA ARG A 80 -5.09 -8.73 -10.59
C ARG A 80 -5.80 -9.93 -11.22
N ILE A 81 -6.96 -9.71 -11.83
CA ILE A 81 -7.75 -10.77 -12.47
C ILE A 81 -6.95 -11.45 -13.58
N VAL A 82 -6.32 -10.65 -14.46
CA VAL A 82 -5.49 -11.18 -15.55
C VAL A 82 -4.31 -11.99 -15.02
N ASN A 83 -3.59 -11.48 -14.01
CA ASN A 83 -2.47 -12.20 -13.42
C ASN A 83 -2.90 -13.50 -12.71
N ASP A 84 -4.03 -13.49 -12.01
CA ASP A 84 -4.57 -14.68 -11.34
C ASP A 84 -5.03 -15.73 -12.36
N ALA A 85 -5.64 -15.30 -13.48
CA ALA A 85 -6.00 -16.18 -14.59
C ALA A 85 -4.76 -16.80 -15.25
N LEU A 86 -3.73 -16.00 -15.53
CA LEU A 86 -2.47 -16.48 -16.10
C LEU A 86 -1.76 -17.46 -15.17
N ARG A 87 -1.74 -17.22 -13.86
CA ARG A 87 -1.17 -18.16 -12.88
C ARG A 87 -1.91 -19.49 -12.85
N LYS A 88 -3.24 -19.47 -12.90
CA LYS A 88 -4.06 -20.70 -12.98
C LYS A 88 -3.78 -21.47 -14.27
N TYR A 89 -3.67 -20.76 -15.39
CA TYR A 89 -3.40 -21.38 -16.70
C TYR A 89 -1.99 -21.98 -16.78
N LEU A 90 -0.98 -21.24 -16.33
CA LEU A 90 0.43 -21.63 -16.37
C LEU A 90 0.86 -22.52 -15.19
N LYS A 91 0.00 -22.69 -14.17
CA LYS A 91 0.25 -23.45 -12.93
C LYS A 91 1.46 -22.93 -12.14
N VAL A 92 1.53 -21.61 -11.91
CA VAL A 92 2.62 -20.90 -11.20
C VAL A 92 2.12 -20.15 -9.97
#